data_AF-A0A914AV72-F1
#
_entry.id   AF-A0A914AV72-F1
#
_cell.length_a   1.000
_cell.length_b   1.000
_cell.length_c   1.000
_cell.angle_alpha   90.00
_cell.angle_beta   90.00
_cell.angle_gamma   90.00
#
_symmetry.space_group_name_H-M   'P 1'
#
loop_
_entity.id
_entity.type
_entity.pdbx_description
1 polymer ?
#
loop_
_entity_poly.entity_id
_entity_poly.type
_entity_poly.pdbx_seq_one_letter_code
_entity_poly.pdbx_strand_id
1 'polypeptide(L)'
;MSSPLLGNLTLVGCLFLYASVFATGWDKKDLSDTAIIVKCHLERMLISLGLSFAFGSIFMKTYRIHAIFSRAVKKFQQIDLPDWKLICVVLTAVFVDCVIFAGWIALDTTTVTSRDLEPRLDTTEPQKEIYDVPVIRFCSSEHAQYFTIALYGVKGVLLTFGLFLAWETRNIAVTRLNDSKYIAASVYVVALTIALVVPTMTILGDDVNMTFLVPGVAIVIVNTAVLCLNFIPKVYLLISVEEKNISLSMMNSMGYGESSASKARQASERDNINELEELREKLQQKEDQLFLLTKDVPVKHSTDHS
;
A
#
# COMPACT_ATOMS: atom_id res chain seq x y z
N MET A 1 13.29 -0.72 13.92
CA MET A 1 11.80 -0.80 14.06
C MET A 1 11.07 -0.85 12.70
N SER A 2 11.78 -0.94 11.57
CA SER A 2 11.23 -1.33 10.27
C SER A 2 11.66 -2.76 9.96
N SER A 3 10.74 -3.65 9.56
CA SER A 3 11.09 -4.99 9.08
C SER A 3 11.65 -4.86 7.65
N PRO A 4 12.96 -5.09 7.40
CA PRO A 4 13.55 -4.95 6.07
C PRO A 4 12.88 -5.89 5.06
N LEU A 5 12.45 -7.07 5.52
CA LEU A 5 11.82 -8.07 4.68
C LEU A 5 10.45 -7.63 4.14
N LEU A 6 9.61 -6.98 4.97
CA LEU A 6 8.37 -6.35 4.49
C LEU A 6 8.68 -5.17 3.55
N GLY A 7 9.77 -4.42 3.78
CA GLY A 7 10.32 -3.46 2.83
C GLY A 7 10.49 -4.06 1.43
N ASN A 8 11.23 -5.17 1.36
CA ASN A 8 11.53 -5.86 0.11
C ASN A 8 10.27 -6.40 -0.58
N LEU A 9 9.30 -6.96 0.17
CA LEU A 9 8.03 -7.39 -0.41
C LEU A 9 7.24 -6.24 -1.05
N THR A 10 7.26 -5.05 -0.43
CA THR A 10 6.64 -3.87 -1.04
C THR A 10 7.30 -3.53 -2.37
N LEU A 11 8.64 -3.53 -2.44
CA LEU A 11 9.38 -3.27 -3.68
C LEU A 11 9.07 -4.28 -4.78
N VAL A 12 9.02 -5.57 -4.45
CA VAL A 12 8.64 -6.63 -5.41
C VAL A 12 7.23 -6.40 -5.96
N GLY A 13 6.27 -6.04 -5.10
CA GLY A 13 4.92 -5.69 -5.55
C GLY A 13 4.91 -4.48 -6.48
N CYS A 14 5.64 -3.42 -6.13
CA CYS A 14 5.77 -2.23 -6.97
C CYS A 14 6.41 -2.54 -8.33
N LEU A 15 7.39 -3.44 -8.40
CA LEU A 15 8.01 -3.89 -9.65
C LEU A 15 7.00 -4.61 -10.55
N PHE A 16 6.16 -5.48 -9.98
CA PHE A 16 5.10 -6.14 -10.75
C PHE A 16 4.07 -5.15 -11.29
N LEU A 17 3.71 -4.12 -10.53
CA LEU A 17 2.82 -3.04 -10.99
C LEU A 17 3.43 -2.20 -12.12
N TYR A 18 4.75 -1.93 -12.09
CA TYR A 18 5.39 -1.29 -13.23
C TYR A 18 5.45 -2.22 -14.45
N ALA A 19 5.80 -3.49 -14.23
CA ALA A 19 5.84 -4.49 -15.29
C ALA A 19 4.48 -4.69 -15.96
N SER A 20 3.36 -4.58 -15.22
CA SER A 20 2.04 -4.67 -15.81
C SER A 20 1.74 -3.54 -16.79
N VAL A 21 2.18 -2.30 -16.51
CA VAL A 21 1.98 -1.16 -17.42
C VAL A 21 2.72 -1.39 -18.74
N PHE A 22 3.96 -1.90 -18.67
CA PHE A 22 4.71 -2.31 -19.85
C PHE A 22 4.03 -3.46 -20.60
N ALA A 23 3.53 -4.46 -19.86
CA ALA A 23 2.82 -5.60 -20.45
C ALA A 23 1.53 -5.16 -21.16
N THR A 24 0.79 -4.19 -20.63
CA THR A 24 -0.41 -3.63 -21.29
C THR A 24 -0.04 -2.95 -22.61
N GLY A 25 1.01 -2.13 -22.62
CA GLY A 25 1.45 -1.34 -23.78
C GLY A 25 2.13 -2.12 -24.91
N TRP A 26 2.37 -3.41 -24.73
CA TRP A 26 3.00 -4.26 -25.76
C TRP A 26 2.07 -4.47 -26.96
N ASP A 27 2.57 -4.19 -28.17
CA ASP A 27 1.82 -4.27 -29.43
C ASP A 27 1.42 -5.72 -29.78
N LYS A 28 0.18 -5.91 -30.27
CA LYS A 28 -0.41 -7.23 -30.56
C LYS A 28 -0.39 -7.60 -32.05
N LYS A 29 0.09 -6.72 -32.95
CA LYS A 29 -0.06 -6.85 -34.41
C LYS A 29 0.35 -8.22 -34.98
N ASP A 30 1.50 -8.74 -34.57
CA ASP A 30 2.08 -9.97 -35.13
C ASP A 30 1.93 -11.20 -34.21
N LEU A 31 1.12 -11.10 -33.15
CA LEU A 31 0.98 -12.18 -32.17
C LEU A 31 -0.10 -13.19 -32.58
N SER A 32 0.21 -14.47 -32.40
CA SER A 32 -0.78 -15.56 -32.45
C SER A 32 -1.82 -15.41 -31.35
N ASP A 33 -3.05 -15.88 -31.60
CA ASP A 33 -4.15 -15.85 -30.64
C ASP A 33 -3.79 -16.45 -29.27
N THR A 34 -2.97 -17.52 -29.27
CA THR A 34 -2.49 -18.13 -28.02
C THR A 34 -1.61 -17.17 -27.22
N ALA A 35 -0.72 -16.43 -27.91
CA ALA A 35 0.14 -15.44 -27.27
C ALA A 35 -0.67 -14.24 -26.74
N ILE A 36 -1.72 -13.83 -27.44
CA ILE A 36 -2.65 -12.78 -26.97
C ILE A 36 -3.36 -13.21 -25.69
N ILE A 37 -3.85 -14.46 -25.63
CA ILE A 37 -4.50 -15.01 -24.42
C ILE A 37 -3.52 -15.03 -23.24
N VAL A 38 -2.29 -15.52 -23.45
CA VAL A 38 -1.25 -15.55 -22.42
C VAL A 38 -0.94 -14.12 -21.92
N LYS A 39 -0.80 -13.15 -22.83
CA LYS A 39 -0.61 -11.73 -22.48
C LYS A 39 -1.74 -11.21 -21.59
N CYS A 40 -3.00 -11.46 -21.96
CA CYS A 40 -4.16 -10.99 -21.19
C CYS A 40 -4.21 -11.57 -19.77
N HIS A 41 -3.84 -12.85 -19.60
CA HIS A 41 -3.74 -13.45 -18.27
C HIS A 41 -2.55 -12.90 -17.49
N LEU A 42 -1.38 -12.79 -18.11
CA LEU A 42 -0.17 -12.26 -17.49
C LEU A 42 -0.36 -10.83 -16.99
N GLU A 43 -0.97 -9.96 -17.80
CA GLU A 43 -1.27 -8.58 -17.44
C GLU A 43 -2.13 -8.50 -16.17
N ARG A 44 -3.24 -9.25 -16.13
CA ARG A 44 -4.14 -9.32 -14.97
C ARG A 44 -3.43 -9.89 -13.74
N MET A 45 -2.61 -10.92 -13.92
CA MET A 45 -1.83 -11.53 -12.85
C MET A 45 -0.80 -10.56 -12.26
N LEU A 46 -0.04 -9.86 -13.11
CA LEU A 46 0.96 -8.88 -12.66
C LEU A 46 0.32 -7.76 -11.83
N ILE A 47 -0.82 -7.22 -12.29
CA ILE A 47 -1.57 -6.21 -11.52
C ILE A 47 -2.01 -6.80 -10.17
N SER A 48 -2.73 -7.92 -10.18
CA SER A 48 -3.32 -8.48 -8.97
C SER A 48 -2.26 -8.90 -7.93
N LEU A 49 -1.21 -9.60 -8.35
CA LEU A 49 -0.12 -10.03 -7.48
C LEU A 49 0.68 -8.81 -6.98
N GLY A 50 0.93 -7.84 -7.87
CA GLY A 50 1.60 -6.58 -7.52
C GLY A 50 0.87 -5.83 -6.41
N LEU A 51 -0.46 -5.68 -6.53
CA LEU A 51 -1.30 -5.06 -5.50
C LEU A 51 -1.24 -5.84 -4.17
N SER A 52 -1.29 -7.18 -4.20
CA SER A 52 -1.22 -8.00 -2.98
C SER A 52 0.12 -7.92 -2.26
N PHE A 53 1.23 -7.99 -3.00
CA PHE A 53 2.56 -7.86 -2.40
C PHE A 53 2.80 -6.45 -1.85
N ALA A 54 2.45 -5.41 -2.62
CA ALA A 54 2.65 -4.03 -2.22
C ALA A 54 1.78 -3.67 -1.01
N PHE A 55 0.46 -3.82 -1.13
CA PHE A 55 -0.48 -3.41 -0.09
C PHE A 55 -0.54 -4.35 1.09
N GLY A 56 -0.50 -5.68 0.86
CA GLY A 56 -0.42 -6.65 1.95
C GLY A 56 0.77 -6.35 2.87
N SER A 57 1.93 -6.04 2.30
CA SER A 57 3.11 -5.66 3.09
C SER A 57 2.94 -4.32 3.83
N ILE A 58 2.40 -3.29 3.18
CA ILE A 58 2.14 -1.99 3.82
C ILE A 58 1.16 -2.15 4.99
N PHE A 59 0.08 -2.89 4.81
CA PHE A 59 -0.91 -3.13 5.86
C PHE A 59 -0.34 -3.94 7.02
N MET A 60 0.51 -4.93 6.76
CA MET A 60 1.19 -5.66 7.82
C MET A 60 2.17 -4.77 8.61
N LYS A 61 2.85 -3.81 7.96
CA LYS A 61 3.64 -2.79 8.67
C LYS A 61 2.74 -1.92 9.56
N THR A 62 1.61 -1.44 9.06
CA THR A 62 0.64 -0.66 9.84
C THR A 62 0.05 -1.48 10.99
N TYR A 63 -0.25 -2.76 10.77
CA TYR A 63 -0.74 -3.67 11.80
C TYR A 63 0.29 -3.88 12.90
N ARG A 64 1.58 -4.05 12.56
CA ARG A 64 2.65 -4.13 13.57
C ARG A 64 2.65 -2.89 14.47
N ILE A 65 2.56 -1.71 13.87
CA ILE A 65 2.50 -0.43 14.60
C ILE A 65 1.27 -0.42 15.52
N HIS A 66 0.08 -0.68 14.97
CA HIS A 66 -1.16 -0.73 15.74
C HIS A 66 -1.10 -1.74 16.90
N ALA A 67 -0.60 -2.95 16.66
CA ALA A 67 -0.51 -4.00 17.68
C ALA A 67 0.45 -3.64 18.82
N ILE A 68 1.61 -3.05 18.49
CA ILE A 68 2.58 -2.57 19.49
C ILE A 68 1.95 -1.47 20.33
N PHE A 69 1.37 -0.44 19.70
CA PHE A 69 0.81 0.69 20.43
C PHE A 69 -0.43 0.30 21.26
N SER A 70 -1.38 -0.42 20.66
CA SER A 70 -2.61 -0.81 21.34
C SER A 70 -2.34 -1.67 22.59
N ARG A 71 -1.33 -2.55 22.54
CA ARG A 71 -0.98 -3.40 23.68
C ARG A 71 0.01 -2.77 24.65
N ALA A 72 0.93 -1.92 24.18
CA ALA A 72 1.77 -1.12 25.07
C ALA A 72 0.91 -0.17 25.92
N VAL A 73 -0.09 0.49 25.32
CA VAL A 73 -0.99 1.42 26.03
C VAL A 73 -2.00 0.68 26.92
N LYS A 74 -2.58 -0.43 26.47
CA LYS A 74 -3.61 -1.14 27.25
C LYS A 74 -3.09 -2.12 28.30
N LYS A 75 -1.88 -2.67 28.11
CA LYS A 75 -1.35 -3.78 28.94
C LYS A 75 0.07 -3.54 29.47
N PHE A 76 0.70 -2.39 29.17
CA PHE A 76 2.10 -2.10 29.55
C PHE A 76 3.08 -3.23 29.24
N GLN A 77 2.79 -4.03 28.20
CA GLN A 77 3.56 -5.21 27.85
C GLN A 77 4.23 -4.99 26.50
N GLN A 78 5.57 -5.10 26.45
CA GLN A 78 6.31 -5.16 25.20
C GLN A 78 6.07 -6.51 24.51
N ILE A 79 5.84 -6.47 23.20
CA ILE A 79 5.61 -7.66 22.39
C ILE A 79 6.56 -7.64 21.19
N ASP A 80 7.30 -8.73 21.04
CA ASP A 80 8.01 -9.04 19.82
C ASP A 80 7.07 -9.83 18.89
N LEU A 81 6.54 -9.12 17.88
CA LEU A 81 5.83 -9.75 16.78
C LEU A 81 6.86 -10.21 15.73
N PRO A 82 7.07 -11.52 15.53
CA PRO A 82 8.08 -12.01 14.60
C PRO A 82 7.65 -11.76 13.15
N ASP A 83 8.57 -11.22 12.34
CA ASP A 83 8.34 -10.85 10.94
C ASP A 83 7.78 -11.99 10.09
N TRP A 84 8.16 -13.25 10.39
CA TRP A 84 7.67 -14.44 9.69
C TRP A 84 6.14 -14.56 9.70
N LYS A 85 5.49 -14.28 10.84
CA LYS A 85 4.03 -14.38 10.94
C LYS A 85 3.34 -13.37 10.04
N LEU A 86 3.88 -12.15 9.96
CA LEU A 86 3.31 -11.09 9.13
C LEU A 86 3.46 -11.42 7.64
N ILE A 87 4.61 -11.96 7.26
CA ILE A 87 4.88 -12.38 5.89
C ILE A 87 3.98 -13.54 5.48
N CYS A 88 3.75 -14.53 6.36
CA CYS A 88 2.80 -15.60 6.10
C CYS A 88 1.40 -15.06 5.77
N VAL A 89 0.95 -14.00 6.44
CA VAL A 89 -0.35 -13.39 6.13
C VAL A 89 -0.35 -12.76 4.73
N VAL A 90 0.72 -12.03 4.35
CA VAL A 90 0.85 -11.46 2.99
C VAL A 90 0.88 -12.56 1.94
N LEU A 91 1.68 -13.61 2.15
CA LEU A 91 1.78 -14.74 1.23
C LEU A 91 0.47 -15.52 1.11
N THR A 92 -0.33 -15.59 2.19
CA THR A 92 -1.67 -16.19 2.14
C THR A 92 -2.59 -15.40 1.21
N ALA A 93 -2.56 -14.06 1.27
CA ALA A 93 -3.35 -13.23 0.35
C ALA A 93 -2.92 -13.43 -1.13
N VAL A 94 -1.62 -13.51 -1.38
CA VAL A 94 -1.07 -13.80 -2.71
C VAL A 94 -1.47 -15.21 -3.18
N PHE A 95 -1.44 -16.19 -2.28
CA PHE A 95 -1.85 -17.56 -2.59
C PHE A 95 -3.32 -17.62 -3.00
N VAL A 96 -4.21 -16.87 -2.33
CA VAL A 96 -5.62 -16.75 -2.73
C VAL A 96 -5.75 -16.20 -4.16
N ASP A 97 -4.96 -15.19 -4.54
CA ASP A 97 -4.97 -14.68 -5.92
C ASP A 97 -4.56 -15.76 -6.92
N CYS A 98 -3.48 -16.50 -6.62
CA CYS A 98 -3.01 -17.59 -7.48
C CYS A 98 -4.07 -18.69 -7.66
N VAL A 99 -4.79 -19.05 -6.60
CA VAL A 99 -5.89 -20.03 -6.66
C VAL A 99 -7.02 -19.52 -7.54
N ILE A 100 -7.40 -18.24 -7.43
CA ILE A 100 -8.45 -17.64 -8.27
C ILE A 100 -8.02 -17.65 -9.74
N PHE A 101 -6.77 -17.28 -10.06
CA PHE A 101 -6.26 -17.33 -11.44
C PHE A 101 -6.14 -18.75 -11.98
N ALA A 102 -5.69 -19.70 -11.16
CA ALA A 102 -5.64 -21.11 -11.54
C ALA A 102 -7.05 -21.64 -11.86
N GLY A 103 -8.04 -21.29 -11.03
CA GLY A 103 -9.45 -21.56 -11.29
C GLY A 103 -9.94 -20.91 -12.58
N TRP A 104 -9.56 -19.66 -12.85
CA TRP A 104 -9.93 -18.95 -14.08
C TRP A 104 -9.40 -19.70 -15.31
N ILE A 105 -8.10 -19.99 -15.33
CA ILE A 105 -7.45 -20.66 -16.48
C ILE A 105 -7.99 -22.08 -16.67
N ALA A 106 -8.31 -22.80 -15.58
CA ALA A 106 -8.78 -24.17 -15.66
C ALA A 106 -10.27 -24.31 -16.03
N LEU A 107 -11.11 -23.36 -15.61
CA LEU A 107 -12.57 -23.49 -15.72
C LEU A 107 -13.18 -22.65 -16.86
N ASP A 108 -12.52 -21.58 -17.31
CA ASP A 108 -13.10 -20.62 -18.24
C ASP A 108 -12.20 -20.43 -19.48
N THR A 109 -12.71 -20.89 -20.63
CA THR A 109 -11.97 -20.88 -21.91
C THR A 109 -11.97 -19.48 -22.49
N THR A 110 -10.86 -18.77 -22.31
CA THR A 110 -10.66 -17.43 -22.88
C THR A 110 -10.42 -17.50 -24.38
N THR A 111 -11.21 -16.79 -25.17
CA THR A 111 -11.05 -16.68 -26.62
C THR A 111 -10.64 -15.26 -27.03
N VAL A 112 -10.02 -15.14 -28.20
CA VAL A 112 -9.69 -13.84 -28.80
C VAL A 112 -10.87 -13.39 -29.63
N THR A 113 -11.39 -12.20 -29.34
CA THR A 113 -12.46 -11.55 -30.12
C THR A 113 -11.91 -10.28 -30.75
N SER A 114 -12.39 -9.96 -31.94
CA SER A 114 -12.09 -8.72 -32.65
C SER A 114 -13.28 -7.77 -32.66
N ARG A 115 -13.03 -6.47 -32.57
CA ARG A 115 -14.00 -5.41 -32.83
C ARG A 115 -13.44 -4.46 -33.88
N ASP A 116 -14.28 -4.08 -34.82
CA ASP A 116 -13.95 -3.12 -35.87
C ASP A 116 -14.22 -1.70 -35.34
N LEU A 117 -13.30 -0.79 -35.60
CA LEU A 117 -13.45 0.63 -35.28
C LEU A 117 -14.02 1.39 -36.49
N GLU A 118 -14.41 2.64 -36.24
CA GLU A 118 -14.87 3.58 -37.26
C GLU A 118 -13.89 3.63 -38.46
N PRO A 119 -14.35 3.44 -39.71
CA PRO A 119 -13.51 3.49 -40.89
C PRO A 119 -12.85 4.87 -41.04
N ARG A 120 -11.57 4.88 -41.40
CA ARG A 120 -10.79 6.10 -41.67
C ARG A 120 -10.45 6.17 -43.15
N LEU A 121 -10.69 7.33 -43.77
CA LEU A 121 -10.30 7.55 -45.16
C LEU A 121 -8.77 7.57 -45.27
N ASP A 122 -8.23 6.76 -46.18
CA ASP A 122 -6.82 6.83 -46.53
C ASP A 122 -6.55 8.13 -47.29
N THR A 123 -5.82 9.03 -46.64
CA THR A 123 -5.45 10.34 -47.19
C THR A 123 -4.27 10.27 -48.16
N THR A 124 -3.64 9.11 -48.33
CA THR A 124 -2.52 8.90 -49.26
C THR A 124 -2.99 8.95 -50.72
N GLU A 125 -4.19 8.43 -51.00
CA GLU A 125 -4.79 8.38 -52.34
C GLU A 125 -6.27 8.79 -52.33
N PRO A 126 -6.59 10.08 -52.08
CA PRO A 126 -7.96 10.53 -51.84
C PRO A 126 -8.92 10.29 -53.00
N GLN A 127 -8.41 10.23 -54.24
CA GLN A 127 -9.21 9.89 -55.43
C GLN A 127 -9.71 8.44 -55.49
N LYS A 128 -9.13 7.52 -54.71
CA LYS A 128 -9.50 6.10 -54.72
C LYS A 128 -10.56 5.75 -53.67
N GLU A 129 -10.95 6.70 -52.79
CA GLU A 129 -11.93 6.50 -51.71
C GLU A 129 -11.69 5.21 -50.89
N ILE A 130 -10.41 4.92 -50.59
CA ILE A 130 -10.03 3.74 -49.79
C ILE A 130 -10.28 4.05 -48.31
N TYR A 131 -10.96 3.15 -47.61
CA TYR A 131 -11.22 3.26 -46.17
C TYR A 131 -10.46 2.15 -45.44
N ASP A 132 -9.61 2.55 -44.50
CA ASP A 132 -8.96 1.65 -43.55
C ASP A 132 -9.87 1.43 -42.35
N VAL A 133 -10.22 0.18 -42.07
CA VAL A 133 -10.99 -0.22 -40.90
C VAL A 133 -10.03 -0.74 -39.84
N PRO A 134 -9.74 0.01 -38.76
CA PRO A 134 -8.86 -0.47 -37.70
C PRO A 134 -9.56 -1.58 -36.93
N VAL A 135 -8.86 -2.68 -36.66
CA VAL A 135 -9.39 -3.82 -35.89
C VAL A 135 -8.65 -3.95 -34.57
N ILE A 136 -9.38 -4.04 -33.46
CA ILE A 136 -8.81 -4.32 -32.13
C ILE A 136 -9.05 -5.77 -31.74
N ARG A 137 -8.03 -6.41 -31.18
CA ARG A 137 -8.10 -7.78 -30.63
C ARG A 137 -8.03 -7.75 -29.11
N PHE A 138 -9.05 -8.32 -28.45
CA PHE A 138 -9.16 -8.40 -27.01
C PHE A 138 -9.55 -9.82 -26.56
N CYS A 139 -9.28 -10.11 -25.29
CA CYS A 139 -9.62 -11.39 -24.70
C CYS A 139 -11.03 -11.30 -24.11
N SER A 140 -11.89 -12.24 -24.49
CA SER A 140 -13.26 -12.35 -24.00
C SER A 140 -13.49 -13.74 -23.43
N SER A 141 -14.36 -13.82 -22.43
CA SER A 141 -14.82 -15.09 -21.87
C SER A 141 -16.21 -14.94 -21.30
N GLU A 142 -17.02 -15.98 -21.38
CA GLU A 142 -18.41 -15.99 -20.92
C GLU A 142 -18.52 -15.76 -19.40
N HIS A 143 -17.61 -16.37 -18.64
CA HIS A 143 -17.62 -16.36 -17.18
C HIS A 143 -16.59 -15.40 -16.57
N ALA A 144 -15.93 -14.57 -17.38
CA ALA A 144 -14.87 -13.64 -16.95
C ALA A 144 -15.30 -12.71 -15.81
N GLN A 145 -16.57 -12.29 -15.83
CA GLN A 145 -17.16 -11.42 -14.82
C GLN A 145 -17.12 -12.01 -13.39
N TYR A 146 -17.35 -13.30 -13.23
CA TYR A 146 -17.39 -13.94 -11.91
C TYR A 146 -16.01 -13.94 -11.24
N PHE A 147 -14.96 -14.28 -12.00
CA PHE A 147 -13.58 -14.23 -11.52
C PHE A 147 -13.11 -12.80 -11.28
N THR A 148 -13.54 -11.85 -12.12
CA THR A 148 -13.25 -10.42 -11.92
C THR A 148 -13.85 -9.91 -10.61
N ILE A 149 -15.13 -10.22 -10.35
CA ILE A 149 -15.82 -9.87 -9.10
C ILE A 149 -15.14 -10.53 -7.90
N ALA A 150 -14.74 -11.80 -8.01
CA ALA A 150 -14.02 -12.49 -6.93
C ALA A 150 -12.70 -11.79 -6.58
N LEU A 151 -11.89 -11.44 -7.59
CA LEU A 151 -10.64 -10.70 -7.40
C LEU A 151 -10.91 -9.32 -6.76
N TYR A 152 -11.86 -8.56 -7.30
CA TYR A 152 -12.22 -7.24 -6.77
C TYR A 152 -12.75 -7.31 -5.35
N GLY A 153 -13.51 -8.36 -5.00
CA GLY A 153 -13.96 -8.61 -3.64
C GLY A 153 -12.79 -8.82 -2.68
N VAL A 154 -11.83 -9.69 -3.04
CA VAL A 154 -10.61 -9.93 -2.24
C VAL A 154 -9.81 -8.64 -2.06
N LYS A 155 -9.59 -7.87 -3.14
CA LYS A 155 -8.88 -6.58 -3.05
C LYS A 155 -9.64 -5.55 -2.23
N GLY A 156 -10.97 -5.50 -2.36
CA GLY A 156 -11.84 -4.63 -1.60
C GLY A 156 -11.74 -4.88 -0.10
N VAL A 157 -11.80 -6.15 0.33
CA VAL A 157 -11.63 -6.54 1.74
C VAL A 157 -10.23 -6.17 2.25
N LEU A 158 -9.19 -6.39 1.45
CA LEU A 158 -7.82 -5.97 1.77
C LEU A 158 -7.73 -4.45 1.98
N LEU A 159 -8.32 -3.66 1.08
CA LEU A 159 -8.30 -2.20 1.14
C LEU A 159 -9.11 -1.65 2.31
N THR A 160 -10.29 -2.20 2.59
CA THR A 160 -11.11 -1.76 3.74
C THR A 160 -10.42 -2.07 5.06
N PHE A 161 -9.80 -3.25 5.18
CA PHE A 161 -8.97 -3.57 6.33
C PHE A 161 -7.77 -2.63 6.47
N GLY A 162 -7.08 -2.32 5.37
CA GLY A 162 -5.98 -1.36 5.35
C GLY A 162 -6.39 0.05 5.77
N LEU A 163 -7.55 0.52 5.29
CA LEU A 163 -8.14 1.81 5.66
C LEU A 163 -8.51 1.86 7.15
N PHE A 164 -9.11 0.80 7.68
CA PHE A 164 -9.43 0.68 9.09
C PHE A 164 -8.17 0.81 9.97
N LEU A 165 -7.10 0.10 9.62
CA LEU A 165 -5.82 0.20 10.32
C LEU A 165 -5.18 1.59 10.19
N ALA A 166 -5.24 2.20 9.01
CA ALA A 166 -4.72 3.55 8.78
C ALA A 166 -5.49 4.61 9.59
N TRP A 167 -6.80 4.43 9.76
CA TRP A 167 -7.63 5.30 10.58
C TRP A 167 -7.28 5.20 12.06
N GLU A 168 -7.23 3.98 12.61
CA GLU A 168 -6.88 3.72 14.01
C GLU A 168 -5.48 4.24 14.36
N THR A 169 -4.53 4.12 13.45
CA THR A 169 -3.14 4.56 13.68
C THR A 169 -2.91 6.05 13.51
N ARG A 170 -3.89 6.82 13.02
CA ARG A 170 -3.74 8.27 12.75
C ARG A 170 -3.47 9.09 14.01
N ASN A 171 -4.15 8.76 15.11
CA ASN A 171 -4.13 9.58 16.34
C ASN A 171 -3.13 9.09 17.41
N ILE A 172 -2.52 7.91 17.18
CA ILE A 172 -1.58 7.26 18.10
C ILE A 172 -0.16 7.87 17.99
N ALA A 173 0.02 8.83 17.09
CA ALA A 173 1.30 9.45 16.77
C ALA A 173 1.77 10.45 17.84
N VAL A 174 2.09 9.95 19.03
CA VAL A 174 3.01 10.63 19.96
C VAL A 174 4.16 9.66 20.23
N THR A 175 5.38 10.20 20.19
CA THR A 175 6.63 9.64 20.72
C THR A 175 7.63 8.93 19.78
N ARG A 176 7.33 8.51 18.53
CA ARG A 176 8.42 8.04 17.61
C ARG A 176 8.19 8.32 16.11
N LEU A 177 8.53 9.54 15.68
CA LEU A 177 8.73 10.05 14.31
C LEU A 177 7.59 9.82 13.27
N ASN A 178 7.50 10.74 12.32
CA ASN A 178 6.45 10.91 11.28
C ASN A 178 6.17 9.68 10.35
N ASP A 179 6.80 8.52 10.57
CA ASP A 179 6.76 7.32 9.71
C ASP A 179 5.35 6.74 9.57
N SER A 180 4.57 6.68 10.65
CA SER A 180 3.18 6.17 10.61
C SER A 180 2.25 7.06 9.78
N LYS A 181 2.49 8.38 9.73
CA LYS A 181 1.70 9.31 8.93
C LYS A 181 1.96 9.14 7.44
N TYR A 182 3.21 8.90 7.03
CA TYR A 182 3.53 8.62 5.62
C TYR A 182 2.93 7.28 5.16
N ILE A 183 2.95 6.27 6.02
CA ILE A 183 2.30 4.98 5.75
C ILE A 183 0.78 5.18 5.57
N ALA A 184 0.11 5.86 6.50
CA ALA A 184 -1.33 6.14 6.38
C ALA A 184 -1.66 6.98 5.13
N ALA A 185 -0.84 8.00 4.82
CA ALA A 185 -0.98 8.79 3.60
C ALA A 185 -0.90 7.92 2.33
N SER A 186 0.03 6.95 2.29
CA SER A 186 0.15 6.03 1.16
C SER A 186 -1.11 5.17 0.95
N VAL A 187 -1.77 4.74 2.03
CA VAL A 187 -3.05 4.01 1.97
C VAL A 187 -4.17 4.90 1.43
N TYR A 188 -4.25 6.16 1.88
CA TYR A 188 -5.27 7.09 1.41
C TYR A 188 -5.13 7.44 -0.06
N VAL A 189 -3.90 7.70 -0.55
CA VAL A 189 -3.65 8.00 -1.96
C VAL A 189 -4.16 6.87 -2.85
N VAL A 190 -3.87 5.62 -2.47
CA VAL A 190 -4.31 4.43 -3.21
C VAL A 190 -5.83 4.29 -3.21
N ALA A 191 -6.46 4.36 -2.02
CA ALA A 191 -7.90 4.21 -1.89
C ALA A 191 -8.65 5.27 -2.70
N LEU A 192 -8.20 6.53 -2.65
CA LEU A 192 -8.76 7.63 -3.43
C LEU A 192 -8.58 7.39 -4.93
N THR A 193 -7.40 6.96 -5.38
CA THR A 193 -7.21 6.68 -6.80
C THR A 193 -8.10 5.55 -7.29
N ILE A 194 -8.26 4.48 -6.53
CA ILE A 194 -9.17 3.39 -6.91
C ILE A 194 -10.62 3.88 -6.97
N ALA A 195 -11.06 4.68 -6.00
CA ALA A 195 -12.39 5.28 -5.97
C ALA A 195 -12.65 6.23 -7.16
N LEU A 196 -11.61 6.79 -7.78
CA LEU A 196 -11.73 7.63 -8.97
C LEU A 196 -11.60 6.82 -10.27
N VAL A 197 -10.61 5.94 -10.38
CA VAL A 197 -10.29 5.21 -11.62
C VAL A 197 -11.37 4.19 -11.95
N VAL A 198 -11.88 3.44 -10.96
CA VAL A 198 -12.88 2.38 -11.22
C VAL A 198 -14.16 2.95 -11.85
N PRO A 199 -14.80 4.00 -11.29
CA PRO A 199 -15.96 4.63 -11.95
C PRO A 199 -15.60 5.26 -13.30
N THR A 200 -14.43 5.87 -13.42
CA THR A 200 -13.97 6.46 -14.69
C THR A 200 -13.91 5.41 -15.81
N MET A 201 -13.44 4.19 -15.50
CA MET A 201 -13.42 3.07 -16.46
C MET A 201 -14.81 2.62 -16.88
N THR A 202 -15.84 2.78 -16.05
CA THR A 202 -17.22 2.43 -16.45
C THR A 202 -17.81 3.40 -17.47
N ILE A 203 -17.29 4.63 -17.53
CA ILE A 203 -17.76 5.69 -18.43
C ILE A 203 -16.91 5.74 -19.71
N LEU A 204 -15.60 5.58 -19.58
CA LEU A 204 -14.63 5.73 -20.68
C LEU A 204 -14.13 4.41 -21.27
N GLY A 205 -14.74 3.28 -20.89
CA GLY A 205 -14.29 1.93 -21.27
C GLY A 205 -14.41 1.60 -22.77
N ASP A 206 -15.13 2.41 -23.54
CA ASP A 206 -15.28 2.22 -24.99
C ASP A 206 -14.07 2.78 -25.78
N ASP A 207 -13.35 3.76 -25.22
CA ASP A 207 -12.16 4.31 -25.85
C ASP A 207 -10.91 3.52 -25.42
N VAL A 208 -10.27 2.88 -26.40
CA VAL A 208 -9.06 2.07 -26.20
C VAL A 208 -7.89 2.89 -25.68
N ASN A 209 -7.78 4.17 -26.08
CA ASN A 209 -6.73 5.05 -25.60
C ASN A 209 -6.94 5.38 -24.12
N MET A 210 -8.19 5.62 -23.72
CA MET A 210 -8.53 5.94 -22.32
C MET A 210 -8.39 4.72 -21.41
N THR A 211 -8.79 3.54 -21.90
CA THR A 211 -8.67 2.27 -21.19
C THR A 211 -7.20 1.89 -20.94
N PHE A 212 -6.27 2.34 -21.78
CA PHE A 212 -4.84 2.22 -21.54
C PHE A 212 -4.29 3.35 -20.64
N LEU A 213 -4.58 4.60 -21.00
CA LEU A 213 -3.93 5.78 -20.43
C LEU A 213 -4.33 5.99 -18.97
N VAL A 214 -5.62 5.93 -18.64
CA VAL A 214 -6.08 6.27 -17.30
C VAL A 214 -5.58 5.27 -16.25
N PRO A 215 -5.73 3.94 -16.40
CA PRO A 215 -5.17 2.99 -15.43
C PRO A 215 -3.64 2.99 -15.43
N GLY A 216 -3.01 3.08 -16.61
CA GLY A 216 -1.54 3.07 -16.72
C GLY A 216 -0.90 4.25 -15.99
N VAL A 217 -1.38 5.48 -16.24
CA VAL A 217 -0.90 6.69 -15.56
C VAL A 217 -1.20 6.64 -14.07
N ALA A 218 -2.40 6.20 -13.68
CA ALA A 218 -2.77 6.06 -12.28
C ALA A 218 -1.83 5.09 -11.54
N ILE A 219 -1.53 3.92 -12.13
CA ILE A 219 -0.60 2.95 -11.56
C ILE A 219 0.78 3.60 -11.40
N VAL A 220 1.33 4.24 -12.44
CA VAL A 220 2.67 4.85 -12.37
C VAL A 220 2.75 5.93 -11.29
N ILE A 221 1.81 6.87 -11.26
CA ILE A 221 1.83 7.99 -10.31
C ILE A 221 1.66 7.49 -8.88
N VAL A 222 0.64 6.67 -8.62
CA VAL A 222 0.36 6.17 -7.26
C VAL A 222 1.45 5.26 -6.76
N ASN A 223 1.94 4.34 -7.59
CA ASN A 223 3.01 3.42 -7.21
C ASN A 223 4.30 4.18 -6.85
N THR A 224 4.62 5.20 -7.63
CA THR A 224 5.76 6.10 -7.35
C THR A 224 5.54 6.86 -6.04
N ALA A 225 4.36 7.44 -5.83
CA ALA A 225 4.04 8.15 -4.59
C ALA A 225 4.13 7.23 -3.36
N VAL A 226 3.63 5.99 -3.45
CA VAL A 226 3.70 4.98 -2.39
C VAL A 226 5.15 4.63 -2.06
N LEU A 227 6.02 4.44 -3.06
CA LEU A 227 7.46 4.21 -2.85
C LEU A 227 8.12 5.41 -2.17
N CYS A 228 7.87 6.62 -2.69
CA CYS A 228 8.40 7.85 -2.13
C CYS A 228 8.01 8.02 -0.65
N LEU A 229 6.73 7.91 -0.32
CA LEU A 229 6.22 8.05 1.05
C LEU A 229 6.81 7.00 2.00
N ASN A 230 6.99 5.76 1.55
CA ASN A 230 7.43 4.67 2.42
C ASN A 230 8.96 4.57 2.60
N PHE A 231 9.75 5.03 1.62
CA PHE A 231 11.20 4.85 1.59
C PHE A 231 11.99 6.15 1.74
N ILE A 232 11.54 7.29 1.20
CA ILE A 232 12.29 8.57 1.29
C ILE A 232 12.55 8.99 2.75
N PRO A 233 11.57 8.95 3.67
CA PRO A 233 11.82 9.33 5.07
C PRO A 233 12.92 8.48 5.72
N LYS A 234 13.00 7.19 5.34
CA LYS A 234 13.99 6.25 5.88
C LYS A 234 15.38 6.48 5.31
N VAL A 235 15.48 6.73 4.00
CA VAL A 235 16.74 7.05 3.34
C VAL A 235 17.28 8.38 3.86
N TYR A 236 16.44 9.40 4.01
CA TYR A 236 16.84 10.68 4.57
C TYR A 236 17.37 10.54 6.00
N LEU A 237 16.68 9.77 6.86
CA LEU A 237 17.16 9.51 8.21
C LEU A 237 18.52 8.79 8.22
N LEU A 238 18.72 7.77 7.38
CA LEU A 238 20.00 7.07 7.27
C LEU A 238 21.14 7.99 6.87
N ILE A 239 20.95 8.83 5.84
CA ILE A 239 21.95 9.79 5.39
C ILE A 239 22.26 10.83 6.48
N SER A 240 21.23 11.36 7.15
CA SER A 240 21.42 12.36 8.21
C SER A 240 22.13 11.81 9.45
N VAL A 241 21.98 10.52 9.74
CA VAL A 241 22.69 9.85 10.84
C VAL A 241 24.14 9.59 10.46
N GLU A 242 24.41 9.19 9.22
CA GLU A 242 25.78 9.04 8.69
C GLU A 242 26.55 10.36 8.79
N GLU A 243 25.94 11.48 8.36
CA GLU A 243 26.55 12.82 8.43
C GLU A 243 26.84 13.24 9.88
N LYS A 244 25.94 12.94 10.81
CA LYS A 244 26.14 13.17 12.26
C LYS A 244 27.25 12.30 12.85
N ASN A 245 27.36 11.04 12.42
CA ASN A 245 28.45 10.16 12.85
C ASN A 245 29.81 10.60 12.28
N ILE A 246 29.86 11.01 11.01
CA ILE A 246 31.07 11.51 10.36
C ILE A 246 31.54 12.81 11.03
N SER A 247 30.63 13.77 11.25
CA SER A 247 30.94 15.02 11.98
C SER A 247 31.38 14.78 13.43
N LEU A 248 30.77 13.83 14.15
CA LEU A 248 31.26 13.42 15.48
C LEU A 248 32.67 12.83 15.41
N SER A 249 32.95 12.00 14.40
CA SER A 249 34.27 11.36 14.25
C SER A 249 35.36 12.37 13.88
N MET A 250 35.04 13.37 13.07
CA MET A 250 35.95 14.47 12.70
C MET A 250 36.23 15.39 13.89
N MET A 251 35.22 15.65 14.74
CA MET A 251 35.39 16.44 15.96
C MET A 251 36.26 15.73 17.02
N ASN A 252 36.17 14.39 17.11
CA ASN A 252 37.08 13.58 17.92
C ASN A 252 38.52 13.55 17.37
N SER A 253 38.69 13.59 16.05
CA SER A 253 40.01 13.62 15.40
C SER A 253 40.76 14.95 15.57
N MET A 254 40.06 16.06 15.84
CA MET A 254 40.68 17.38 16.01
C MET A 254 41.08 17.70 17.47
N GLY A 255 41.05 16.72 18.38
CA GLY A 255 41.61 16.85 19.73
C GLY A 255 40.90 17.86 20.64
N TYR A 256 39.66 18.25 20.32
CA TYR A 256 38.86 19.17 21.13
C TYR A 256 37.62 18.45 21.67
N GLY A 257 37.73 17.88 22.86
CA GLY A 257 36.56 17.76 23.75
C GLY A 257 36.03 16.36 24.06
N GLU A 258 36.83 15.57 24.78
CA GLU A 258 36.32 14.46 25.61
C GLU A 258 35.26 14.94 26.65
N SER A 259 35.21 16.24 26.93
CA SER A 259 34.25 16.87 27.87
C SER A 259 32.96 17.43 27.24
N SER A 260 32.91 17.71 25.93
CA SER A 260 31.73 18.34 25.30
C SER A 260 30.77 17.34 24.67
N ALA A 261 31.27 16.26 24.07
CA ALA A 261 30.43 15.20 23.50
C ALA A 261 29.75 14.34 24.58
N SER A 262 30.44 14.14 25.71
CA SER A 262 29.89 13.49 26.92
C SER A 262 28.81 14.35 27.58
N LYS A 263 29.01 15.68 27.66
CA LYS A 263 27.99 16.63 28.15
C LYS A 263 26.76 16.73 27.23
N ALA A 264 26.93 16.70 25.90
CA ALA A 264 25.81 16.74 24.97
C ALA A 264 24.97 15.46 25.01
N ARG A 265 25.61 14.28 25.13
CA ARG A 265 24.91 13.01 25.37
C ARG A 265 24.19 12.99 26.71
N GLN A 266 24.84 13.44 27.79
CA GLN A 266 24.19 13.55 29.10
C GLN A 266 23.04 14.56 29.10
N ALA A 267 23.15 15.69 28.39
CA ALA A 267 22.07 16.68 28.29
C ALA A 267 20.85 16.11 27.55
N SER A 268 21.06 15.42 26.42
CA SER A 268 19.97 14.78 25.67
C SER A 268 19.34 13.62 26.45
N GLU A 269 20.12 12.86 27.22
CA GLU A 269 19.60 11.81 28.09
C GLU A 269 18.81 12.39 29.28
N ARG A 270 19.25 13.54 29.82
CA ARG A 270 18.55 14.25 30.90
C ARG A 270 17.25 14.90 30.43
N ASP A 271 17.22 15.47 29.23
CA ASP A 271 15.99 15.99 28.63
C ASP A 271 14.97 14.87 28.38
N ASN A 272 15.42 13.72 27.87
CA ASN A 272 14.54 12.55 27.70
C ASN A 272 13.99 12.02 29.04
N ILE A 273 14.77 12.06 30.13
CA ILE A 273 14.32 11.66 31.47
C ILE A 273 13.32 12.67 32.04
N ASN A 274 13.58 13.97 31.90
CA ASN A 274 12.67 15.03 32.35
C ASN A 274 11.33 14.96 31.60
N GLU A 275 11.36 14.71 30.28
CA GLU A 275 10.15 14.57 29.46
C GLU A 275 9.36 13.30 29.83
N LEU A 276 10.04 12.22 30.22
CA LEU A 276 9.41 10.99 30.73
C LEU A 276 8.74 11.22 32.09
N GLU A 277 9.35 12.01 32.98
CA GLU A 277 8.76 12.40 34.28
C GLU A 277 7.53 13.29 34.09
N GLU A 278 7.60 14.28 33.19
CA GLU A 278 6.45 15.15 32.88
C GLU A 278 5.28 14.37 32.26
N LEU A 279 5.56 13.40 31.40
CA LEU A 279 4.54 12.48 30.88
C LEU A 279 3.91 11.63 31.99
N ARG A 280 4.72 11.20 32.97
CA ARG A 280 4.26 10.38 34.09
C ARG A 280 3.32 11.17 35.00
N GLU A 281 3.63 12.43 35.29
CA GLU A 281 2.76 13.32 36.07
C GLU A 281 1.43 13.59 35.35
N LYS A 282 1.47 13.85 34.03
CA LYS A 282 0.25 14.04 33.22
C LYS A 282 -0.61 12.78 33.17
N LEU A 283 0.00 11.59 33.14
CA LEU A 283 -0.70 10.31 33.22
C LEU A 283 -1.39 10.15 34.59
N GLN A 284 -0.69 10.47 35.68
CA GLN A 284 -1.24 10.39 37.04
C GLN A 284 -2.43 11.34 37.24
N GLN A 285 -2.34 12.59 36.76
CA GLN A 285 -3.46 13.53 36.79
C GLN A 285 -4.68 13.03 36.01
N LYS A 286 -4.46 12.40 34.86
CA LYS A 286 -5.56 11.83 34.08
C LYS A 286 -6.17 10.59 34.73
N GLU A 287 -5.37 9.77 35.42
CA GLU A 287 -5.88 8.65 36.23
C GLU A 287 -6.74 9.16 37.40
N ASP A 288 -6.31 10.20 38.10
CA ASP A 288 -7.08 10.80 39.21
C ASP A 288 -8.40 11.42 38.72
N GLN A 289 -8.38 12.11 37.58
CA GLN A 289 -9.60 12.63 36.96
C GLN A 289 -10.56 11.51 36.53
N LEU A 290 -10.03 10.41 35.97
CA LEU A 290 -10.82 9.25 35.58
C LEU A 290 -11.43 8.56 36.80
N PHE A 291 -10.68 8.48 37.91
CA PHE A 291 -11.15 7.91 39.17
C PHE A 291 -12.30 8.74 39.77
N LEU A 292 -12.20 10.07 39.75
CA LEU A 292 -13.27 10.97 40.20
C LEU A 292 -14.53 10.81 39.32
N LEU A 293 -14.37 10.80 38.00
CA LEU A 293 -15.47 10.58 37.06
C LEU A 293 -16.13 9.21 37.24
N THR A 294 -15.37 8.18 37.60
CA THR A 294 -15.90 6.83 37.84
C THR A 294 -16.67 6.75 39.16
N LYS A 295 -16.29 7.55 40.17
CA LYS A 295 -16.99 7.66 41.45
C LYS A 295 -18.32 8.41 41.33
N ASP A 296 -18.43 9.32 40.37
CA ASP A 296 -19.64 10.09 40.07
C ASP A 296 -20.62 9.37 39.11
N VAL A 297 -20.30 8.15 38.63
CA VAL A 297 -21.27 7.31 37.93
C VAL A 297 -22.11 6.56 38.97
N PRO A 298 -23.38 6.92 39.19
CA PRO A 298 -24.26 6.11 40.02
C PRO A 298 -24.43 4.74 39.38
N VAL A 299 -23.97 3.70 40.07
CA VAL A 299 -24.32 2.31 39.78
C VAL A 299 -25.84 2.21 39.87
N LYS A 300 -26.51 2.19 38.72
CA LYS A 300 -27.94 1.92 38.62
C LYS A 300 -28.13 0.45 38.99
N HIS A 301 -28.30 0.18 40.28
CA HIS A 301 -28.73 -1.10 40.80
C HIS A 301 -30.13 -1.38 40.22
N SER A 302 -30.16 -2.21 39.18
CA SER A 302 -31.35 -2.95 38.79
C SER A 302 -31.59 -4.03 39.85
N THR A 303 -32.51 -3.76 40.77
CA THR A 303 -33.12 -4.75 41.65
C THR A 303 -34.62 -4.48 41.69
N ASP A 304 -35.34 -5.45 41.14
CA ASP A 304 -36.69 -5.91 41.47
C ASP A 304 -37.80 -4.92 41.77
N HIS A 305 -38.86 -4.97 40.95
CA HIS A 305 -40.21 -5.18 41.47
C HIS A 305 -41.13 -5.82 40.43
N SER A 306 -41.62 -7.01 40.81
CA SER A 306 -42.94 -7.62 40.53
C SER A 306 -43.37 -7.92 39.10
#